data_AF-A0A6G1VNY2-F1
#
_entry.id   AF-A0A6G1VNY2-F1
#
_cell.length_a   1.000
_cell.length_b   1.000
_cell.length_c   1.000
_cell.angle_alpha   90.00
_cell.angle_beta   90.00
_cell.angle_gamma   90.00
#
_symmetry.space_group_name_H-M   'P 1'
#
loop_
_entity.id
_entity.type
_entity.pdbx_description
1 polymer ?
#
loop_
_entity_poly.entity_id
_entity_poly.type
_entity_poly.pdbx_seq_one_letter_code
_entity_poly.pdbx_strand_id
1 'polypeptide(L)'
;MNISSILILYKFVVAGFNYDFDEAFEFAEKACQRFDYNVNPAQEIMDNWMKGYWKMSDDEAKVNLLKLKDFVAEGKLLDFPSYYSASVFLFKFCQIIDMTISELLPLFKQGLQKFADNVEVNIGQLTVIKAIGVNNDDVCKPVYDFILKVMEEKIEKQKTADVNLMRELFNNDIQAFIQLFIPNNQTNPMFLMTPVLNLLVEKDIEKKIAEATPNDIMSLYLLVNFRFNNNIAFNSRTEEMPFIKHLEKYASLRSDDKKKLSSFVIHDQLLPLLNKIKNKI
;
A
#
# COMPACT_ATOMS: atom_id res chain seq x y z
N MET A 1 -21.32 -36.56 15.86
CA MET A 1 -20.29 -36.10 16.82
C MET A 1 -20.99 -35.20 17.81
N ASN A 2 -20.98 -35.54 19.11
CA ASN A 2 -21.88 -34.95 20.11
C ASN A 2 -21.32 -33.61 20.61
N ILE A 3 -22.16 -32.56 20.69
CA ILE A 3 -21.77 -31.18 21.07
C ILE A 3 -21.08 -31.15 22.45
N SER A 4 -21.47 -32.05 23.35
CA SER A 4 -20.85 -32.22 24.66
C SER A 4 -19.36 -32.61 24.60
N SER A 5 -18.92 -33.30 23.56
CA SER A 5 -17.51 -33.72 23.42
C SER A 5 -16.58 -32.57 23.01
N ILE A 6 -17.11 -31.56 22.31
CA ILE A 6 -16.36 -30.36 21.89
C ILE A 6 -16.14 -29.43 23.09
N LEU A 7 -17.14 -29.28 23.95
CA LEU A 7 -17.07 -28.44 25.15
C LEU A 7 -16.03 -28.94 26.17
N ILE A 8 -15.88 -30.26 26.30
CA ILE A 8 -14.93 -30.89 27.23
C ILE A 8 -13.48 -30.70 26.75
N LEU A 9 -13.23 -30.85 25.45
CA LEU A 9 -11.90 -30.62 24.85
C LEU A 9 -11.47 -29.15 24.99
N TYR A 10 -12.39 -28.20 24.80
CA TYR A 10 -12.07 -26.78 24.88
C TYR A 10 -11.81 -26.30 26.32
N LYS A 11 -12.56 -26.83 27.32
CA LYS A 11 -12.26 -26.58 28.75
C LYS A 11 -10.86 -27.04 29.17
N PHE A 12 -10.32 -28.06 28.50
CA PHE A 12 -8.96 -28.55 28.76
C PHE A 12 -7.87 -27.61 28.22
N VAL A 13 -8.16 -26.84 27.15
CA VAL A 13 -7.20 -25.94 26.49
C VAL A 13 -7.03 -24.60 27.23
N VAL A 14 -8.05 -24.12 27.94
CA VAL A 14 -8.05 -22.79 28.59
C VAL A 14 -7.66 -22.84 30.08
N ALA A 15 -6.98 -23.91 30.52
CA ALA A 15 -6.38 -24.05 31.85
C ALA A 15 -7.27 -23.59 33.03
N GLY A 16 -8.56 -23.94 33.03
CA GLY A 16 -9.45 -23.73 34.17
C GLY A 16 -9.91 -22.29 34.44
N PHE A 17 -9.71 -21.35 33.51
CA PHE A 17 -10.44 -20.08 33.58
C PHE A 17 -11.92 -20.30 33.24
N ASN A 18 -12.81 -19.99 34.19
CA ASN A 18 -14.25 -19.87 33.93
C ASN A 18 -14.45 -18.64 33.05
N TYR A 19 -14.34 -18.84 31.74
CA TYR A 19 -14.65 -17.81 30.76
C TYR A 19 -16.17 -17.71 30.65
N ASP A 20 -16.71 -16.51 30.87
CA ASP A 20 -18.14 -16.25 30.72
C ASP A 20 -18.48 -16.19 29.23
N PHE A 21 -18.92 -17.33 28.72
CA PHE A 21 -19.30 -17.46 27.32
C PHE A 21 -20.53 -16.62 26.99
N ASP A 22 -21.44 -16.41 27.95
CA ASP A 22 -22.63 -15.61 27.73
C ASP A 22 -22.22 -14.14 27.55
N GLU A 23 -21.31 -13.63 28.38
CA GLU A 23 -20.74 -12.29 28.22
C GLU A 23 -19.96 -12.14 26.90
N ALA A 24 -19.18 -13.15 26.50
CA ALA A 24 -18.45 -13.13 25.24
C ALA A 24 -19.37 -13.18 24.01
N PHE A 25 -20.45 -13.97 24.06
CA PHE A 25 -21.48 -14.00 23.03
C PHE A 25 -22.26 -12.69 22.98
N GLU A 26 -22.64 -12.13 24.13
CA GLU A 26 -23.35 -10.85 24.19
C GLU A 26 -22.47 -9.69 23.71
N PHE A 27 -21.17 -9.73 24.00
CA PHE A 27 -20.18 -8.79 23.44
C PHE A 27 -20.03 -8.95 21.94
N ALA A 28 -19.92 -10.18 21.42
CA ALA A 28 -19.84 -10.44 19.99
C ALA A 28 -21.12 -10.03 19.27
N GLU A 29 -22.29 -10.27 19.87
CA GLU A 29 -23.58 -9.88 19.32
C GLU A 29 -23.76 -8.36 19.32
N LYS A 30 -23.37 -7.66 20.39
CA LYS A 30 -23.31 -6.18 20.43
C LYS A 30 -22.27 -5.62 19.45
N ALA A 31 -21.16 -6.31 19.23
CA ALA A 31 -20.15 -5.93 18.25
C ALA A 31 -20.68 -6.12 16.82
N CYS A 32 -21.42 -7.21 16.55
CA CYS A 32 -22.10 -7.46 15.29
C CYS A 32 -23.25 -6.47 15.03
N GLN A 33 -24.02 -6.09 16.06
CA GLN A 33 -25.08 -5.09 15.97
C GLN A 33 -24.54 -3.66 15.76
N ARG A 34 -23.28 -3.39 16.10
CA ARG A 34 -22.59 -2.14 15.76
C ARG A 34 -22.18 -2.04 14.29
N PHE A 35 -22.16 -3.15 13.56
CA PHE A 35 -22.08 -3.11 12.10
C PHE A 35 -23.49 -2.84 11.57
N ASP A 36 -23.83 -1.56 11.45
CA ASP A 36 -24.91 -1.14 10.55
C ASP A 36 -24.57 -1.72 9.17
N TYR A 37 -25.20 -2.84 8.82
CA TYR A 37 -25.22 -3.38 7.46
C TYR A 37 -26.07 -2.44 6.59
N ASN A 38 -25.55 -1.23 6.35
CA ASN A 38 -25.90 -0.50 5.14
C ASN A 38 -25.25 -1.28 3.99
N VAL A 39 -25.89 -2.38 3.59
CA VAL A 39 -25.50 -3.16 2.42
C VAL A 39 -25.39 -2.16 1.28
N ASN A 40 -24.19 -2.00 0.73
CA ASN A 40 -23.99 -1.12 -0.41
C ASN A 40 -25.00 -1.54 -1.49
N PRO A 41 -25.95 -0.67 -1.90
CA PRO A 41 -26.99 -1.05 -2.84
C PRO A 41 -26.42 -1.58 -4.18
N ALA A 42 -25.21 -1.14 -4.55
CA ALA A 42 -24.53 -1.65 -5.72
C ALA A 42 -24.02 -3.09 -5.53
N GLN A 43 -23.60 -3.45 -4.31
CA GLN A 43 -23.19 -4.81 -3.98
C GLN A 43 -24.38 -5.78 -3.99
N GLU A 44 -25.54 -5.35 -3.49
CA GLU A 44 -26.76 -6.16 -3.51
C GLU A 44 -27.17 -6.51 -4.96
N ILE A 45 -27.08 -5.54 -5.87
CA ILE A 45 -27.37 -5.79 -7.28
C ILE A 45 -26.36 -6.77 -7.88
N MET A 46 -25.07 -6.58 -7.62
CA MET A 46 -24.02 -7.50 -8.08
C MET A 46 -24.24 -8.92 -7.55
N ASP A 47 -24.59 -9.05 -6.27
CA ASP A 47 -24.92 -10.32 -5.62
C ASP A 47 -26.09 -11.03 -6.31
N ASN A 48 -27.13 -10.31 -6.72
CA ASN A 48 -28.28 -10.89 -7.43
C ASN A 48 -27.87 -11.48 -8.79
N TRP A 49 -26.98 -10.80 -9.51
CA TRP A 49 -26.41 -11.33 -10.75
C TRP A 49 -25.54 -12.58 -10.51
N MET A 50 -24.74 -12.59 -9.44
CA MET A 50 -23.84 -13.69 -9.08
C MET A 50 -24.57 -14.92 -8.50
N LYS A 51 -25.64 -14.73 -7.72
CA LYS A 51 -26.44 -15.81 -7.08
C LYS A 51 -27.38 -16.55 -8.03
N GLY A 52 -27.40 -16.12 -9.30
CA GLY A 52 -28.08 -16.79 -10.40
C GLY A 52 -29.09 -15.86 -11.08
N TYR A 53 -28.64 -15.20 -12.14
CA TYR A 53 -29.49 -14.28 -12.92
C TYR A 53 -30.73 -14.92 -13.55
N TRP A 54 -30.74 -16.24 -13.73
CA TRP A 54 -31.87 -17.01 -14.26
C TRP A 54 -33.09 -17.09 -13.31
N LYS A 55 -32.99 -16.54 -12.10
CA LYS A 55 -34.09 -16.47 -11.13
C LYS A 55 -34.91 -15.18 -11.24
N MET A 56 -34.41 -14.18 -11.96
CA MET A 56 -35.10 -12.90 -12.17
C MET A 56 -36.11 -13.01 -13.31
N SER A 57 -37.22 -12.30 -13.19
CA SER A 57 -38.10 -12.03 -14.34
C SER A 57 -37.45 -11.06 -15.33
N ASP A 58 -37.99 -11.00 -16.55
CA ASP A 58 -37.47 -10.13 -17.61
C ASP A 58 -37.48 -8.64 -17.19
N ASP A 59 -38.55 -8.18 -16.54
CA ASP A 59 -38.68 -6.81 -16.04
C ASP A 59 -37.68 -6.52 -14.91
N GLU A 60 -37.52 -7.45 -13.97
CA GLU A 60 -36.54 -7.31 -12.87
C GLU A 60 -35.11 -7.26 -13.40
N ALA A 61 -34.78 -8.10 -14.40
CA ALA A 61 -33.47 -8.11 -15.03
C ALA A 61 -33.18 -6.77 -15.71
N LYS A 62 -34.13 -6.20 -16.46
CA LYS A 62 -33.99 -4.88 -17.09
C LYS A 62 -33.75 -3.78 -16.06
N VAL A 63 -34.55 -3.74 -15.00
CA VAL A 63 -34.41 -2.74 -13.92
C VAL A 63 -33.05 -2.88 -13.21
N ASN A 64 -32.62 -4.10 -12.92
CA ASN A 64 -31.34 -4.35 -12.26
C ASN A 64 -30.14 -4.00 -13.14
N LEU A 65 -30.19 -4.24 -14.46
CA LEU A 65 -29.13 -3.81 -15.38
C LEU A 65 -29.02 -2.29 -15.47
N LEU A 66 -30.15 -1.57 -15.53
CA LEU A 66 -30.16 -0.11 -15.55
C LEU A 66 -29.52 0.46 -14.28
N LYS A 67 -29.90 -0.04 -13.11
CA LYS A 67 -29.30 0.36 -11.84
C LYS A 67 -27.81 0.02 -11.76
N LEU A 68 -27.40 -1.17 -12.22
CA LEU A 68 -25.99 -1.56 -12.24
C LEU A 68 -25.17 -0.61 -13.13
N LYS A 69 -25.69 -0.26 -14.31
CA LYS A 69 -25.08 0.72 -15.22
C LYS A 69 -24.92 2.08 -14.54
N ASP A 70 -25.95 2.55 -13.83
CA ASP A 70 -25.89 3.83 -13.12
C ASP A 70 -24.84 3.80 -11.99
N PHE A 71 -24.79 2.73 -11.20
CA PHE A 71 -23.75 2.56 -10.17
C PHE A 71 -22.33 2.49 -10.74
N VAL A 72 -22.15 1.87 -11.90
CA VAL A 72 -20.87 1.90 -12.63
C VAL A 72 -20.51 3.35 -12.96
N ALA A 73 -21.39 4.09 -13.65
CA ALA A 73 -21.12 5.47 -14.09
C ALA A 73 -20.86 6.45 -12.94
N GLU A 74 -21.49 6.20 -11.79
CA GLU A 74 -21.36 7.02 -10.58
C GLU A 74 -20.10 6.72 -9.76
N GLY A 75 -19.41 5.60 -10.01
CA GLY A 75 -18.22 5.25 -9.23
C GLY A 75 -18.53 4.58 -7.88
N LYS A 76 -19.68 3.89 -7.75
CA LYS A 76 -20.22 3.40 -6.47
C LYS A 76 -20.03 1.89 -6.20
N LEU A 77 -19.35 1.16 -7.08
CA LEU A 77 -19.06 -0.25 -6.81
C LEU A 77 -18.00 -0.37 -5.69
N LEU A 78 -17.96 -1.54 -5.05
CA LEU A 78 -17.19 -1.75 -3.83
C LEU A 78 -15.68 -1.73 -4.07
N ASP A 79 -15.22 -2.37 -5.14
CA ASP A 79 -13.82 -2.57 -5.43
C ASP A 79 -13.53 -2.75 -6.94
N PHE A 80 -12.25 -2.73 -7.32
CA PHE A 80 -11.82 -2.94 -8.71
C PHE A 80 -12.32 -4.27 -9.31
N PRO A 81 -12.29 -5.43 -8.60
CA PRO A 81 -12.89 -6.66 -9.10
C PRO A 81 -14.38 -6.51 -9.44
N SER A 82 -15.15 -5.78 -8.62
CA SER A 82 -16.58 -5.54 -8.86
C SER A 82 -16.83 -4.81 -10.17
N TYR A 83 -15.96 -3.87 -10.57
CA TYR A 83 -16.04 -3.23 -11.89
C TYR A 83 -15.80 -4.21 -13.03
N TYR A 84 -14.81 -5.10 -12.89
CA TYR A 84 -14.60 -6.13 -13.88
C TYR A 84 -15.82 -7.07 -13.97
N SER A 85 -16.32 -7.57 -12.85
CA SER A 85 -17.52 -8.42 -12.80
C SER A 85 -18.76 -7.72 -13.37
N ALA A 86 -18.96 -6.44 -13.09
CA ALA A 86 -20.06 -5.67 -13.65
C ALA A 86 -19.96 -5.57 -15.18
N SER A 87 -18.75 -5.48 -15.74
CA SER A 87 -18.55 -5.46 -17.19
C SER A 87 -18.98 -6.77 -17.84
N VAL A 88 -18.75 -7.92 -17.19
CA VAL A 88 -19.20 -9.23 -17.68
C VAL A 88 -20.72 -9.26 -17.85
N PHE A 89 -21.47 -8.78 -16.86
CA PHE A 89 -22.93 -8.77 -16.92
C PHE A 89 -23.47 -7.72 -17.89
N LEU A 90 -22.98 -6.48 -17.80
CA LEU A 90 -23.47 -5.38 -18.63
C LEU A 90 -23.14 -5.58 -20.11
N PHE A 91 -21.96 -6.11 -20.46
CA PHE A 91 -21.61 -6.38 -21.86
C PHE A 91 -22.40 -7.56 -22.42
N LYS A 92 -22.56 -8.64 -21.63
CA LYS A 92 -23.34 -9.82 -22.05
C LYS A 92 -24.82 -9.50 -22.29
N PHE A 93 -25.41 -8.63 -21.48
CA PHE A 93 -26.85 -8.35 -21.49
C PHE A 93 -27.21 -6.92 -21.93
N CYS A 94 -26.28 -6.20 -22.57
CA CYS A 94 -26.47 -4.80 -22.98
C CYS A 94 -27.74 -4.56 -23.83
N GLN A 95 -28.15 -5.55 -24.63
CA GLN A 95 -29.34 -5.47 -25.46
C GLN A 95 -30.65 -5.39 -24.66
N ILE A 96 -30.71 -5.91 -23.43
CA ILE A 96 -31.93 -5.85 -22.59
C ILE A 96 -32.25 -4.39 -22.20
N ILE A 97 -31.22 -3.57 -22.07
CA ILE A 97 -31.32 -2.14 -21.72
C ILE A 97 -31.14 -1.23 -22.94
N ASP A 98 -31.28 -1.77 -24.14
CA ASP A 98 -31.22 -1.01 -25.40
C ASP A 98 -29.89 -0.26 -25.59
N MET A 99 -28.78 -0.86 -25.13
CA MET A 99 -27.43 -0.28 -25.22
C MET A 99 -26.45 -1.21 -25.94
N THR A 100 -25.33 -0.62 -26.37
CA THR A 100 -24.18 -1.32 -26.94
C THR A 100 -22.97 -1.27 -26.01
N ILE A 101 -22.02 -2.18 -26.21
CA ILE A 101 -20.73 -2.17 -25.49
C ILE A 101 -19.98 -0.85 -25.71
N SER A 102 -20.07 -0.28 -26.91
CA SER A 102 -19.43 1.00 -27.25
C SER A 102 -19.97 2.16 -26.40
N GLU A 103 -21.25 2.14 -26.05
CA GLU A 103 -21.88 3.16 -25.20
C GLU A 103 -21.62 2.91 -23.70
N LEU A 104 -21.46 1.65 -23.31
CA LEU A 104 -21.17 1.28 -21.92
C LEU A 104 -19.71 1.53 -21.53
N LEU A 105 -18.76 1.32 -22.44
CA LEU A 105 -17.33 1.43 -22.14
C LEU A 105 -16.91 2.81 -21.59
N PRO A 106 -17.38 3.95 -22.14
CA PRO A 106 -17.13 5.27 -21.54
C PRO A 106 -17.63 5.41 -20.11
N LEU A 107 -18.77 4.79 -19.76
CA LEU A 107 -19.33 4.83 -18.40
C LEU A 107 -18.42 4.10 -17.41
N PHE A 108 -17.87 2.94 -17.81
CA PHE A 108 -16.86 2.23 -17.02
C PHE A 108 -15.63 3.09 -16.77
N LYS A 109 -15.08 3.74 -17.81
CA LYS A 109 -13.89 4.60 -17.66
C LYS A 109 -14.14 5.76 -16.71
N GLN A 110 -15.28 6.45 -16.85
CA GLN A 110 -15.66 7.56 -15.98
C GLN A 110 -15.86 7.09 -14.53
N GLY A 111 -16.60 6.00 -14.34
CA GLY A 111 -16.89 5.41 -13.05
C GLY A 111 -15.66 4.95 -12.30
N LEU A 112 -14.79 4.22 -12.99
CA LEU A 112 -13.52 3.73 -12.45
C LEU A 112 -12.60 4.87 -12.05
N GLN A 113 -12.54 5.96 -12.84
CA GLN A 113 -11.76 7.13 -12.45
C GLN A 113 -12.29 7.75 -11.15
N LYS A 114 -13.61 8.00 -11.07
CA LYS A 114 -14.24 8.54 -9.85
C LYS A 114 -14.00 7.66 -8.63
N PHE A 115 -14.13 6.35 -8.79
CA PHE A 115 -13.86 5.40 -7.72
C PHE A 115 -12.38 5.46 -7.30
N ALA A 116 -11.48 5.35 -8.26
CA ALA A 116 -10.04 5.35 -8.03
C ALA A 116 -9.53 6.64 -7.39
N ASP A 117 -10.14 7.80 -7.67
CA ASP A 117 -9.77 9.06 -7.04
C ASP A 117 -10.00 9.04 -5.51
N ASN A 118 -10.98 8.27 -5.04
CA ASN A 118 -11.42 8.23 -3.64
C ASN A 118 -10.88 7.05 -2.82
N VAL A 119 -10.18 6.09 -3.44
CA VAL A 119 -9.66 4.91 -2.74
C VAL A 119 -8.16 4.83 -2.76
N GLU A 120 -7.55 4.35 -1.68
CA GLU A 120 -6.13 4.00 -1.67
C GLU A 120 -5.89 2.74 -2.50
N VAL A 121 -4.77 2.72 -3.23
CA VAL A 121 -4.37 1.60 -4.07
C VAL A 121 -3.00 1.12 -3.65
N ASN A 122 -2.88 -0.18 -3.35
CA ASN A 122 -1.61 -0.81 -3.01
C ASN A 122 -1.25 -1.96 -3.97
N ILE A 123 0.00 -2.40 -3.89
CA ILE A 123 0.56 -3.46 -4.75
C ILE A 123 -0.17 -4.80 -4.54
N GLY A 124 -0.65 -5.07 -3.33
CA GLY A 124 -1.41 -6.28 -3.03
C GLY A 124 -2.71 -6.35 -3.84
N GLN A 125 -3.49 -5.27 -3.85
CA GLN A 125 -4.71 -5.15 -4.66
C GLN A 125 -4.39 -5.27 -6.16
N LEU A 126 -3.32 -4.64 -6.65
CA LEU A 126 -2.91 -4.76 -8.05
C LEU A 126 -2.58 -6.21 -8.42
N THR A 127 -1.92 -6.94 -7.52
CA THR A 127 -1.57 -8.35 -7.73
C THR A 127 -2.82 -9.23 -7.83
N VAL A 128 -3.83 -8.97 -6.99
CA VAL A 128 -5.12 -9.66 -7.05
C VAL A 128 -5.81 -9.42 -8.39
N ILE A 129 -5.82 -8.18 -8.90
CA ILE A 129 -6.38 -7.90 -10.23
C ILE A 129 -5.60 -8.62 -11.33
N LYS A 130 -4.27 -8.56 -11.30
CA LYS A 130 -3.42 -9.25 -12.31
C LYS A 130 -3.66 -10.76 -12.32
N ALA A 131 -4.00 -11.35 -11.17
CA ALA A 131 -4.30 -12.77 -11.05
C ALA A 131 -5.63 -13.20 -11.71
N ILE A 132 -6.52 -12.26 -12.04
CA ILE A 132 -7.76 -12.56 -12.79
C ILE A 132 -7.43 -13.19 -14.15
N GLY A 133 -6.34 -12.75 -14.79
CA GLY A 133 -5.83 -13.35 -16.02
C GLY A 133 -6.83 -13.29 -17.19
N VAL A 134 -6.87 -12.15 -17.88
CA VAL A 134 -7.81 -11.91 -18.98
C VAL A 134 -7.15 -12.14 -20.34
N ASN A 135 -7.79 -12.93 -21.20
CA ASN A 135 -7.31 -13.23 -22.55
C ASN A 135 -7.47 -12.02 -23.48
N ASN A 136 -6.66 -11.96 -24.55
CA ASN A 136 -6.71 -10.86 -25.51
C ASN A 136 -8.05 -10.75 -26.26
N ASP A 137 -8.74 -11.88 -26.45
CA ASP A 137 -10.03 -11.95 -27.14
C ASP A 137 -11.24 -11.68 -26.23
N ASP A 138 -11.01 -11.38 -24.94
CA ASP A 138 -12.09 -11.10 -24.00
C ASP A 138 -12.72 -9.73 -24.28
N VAL A 139 -14.05 -9.71 -24.43
CA VAL A 139 -14.85 -8.50 -24.65
C VAL A 139 -14.71 -7.50 -23.49
N CYS A 140 -14.44 -7.98 -22.28
CA CYS A 140 -14.25 -7.17 -21.07
C CYS A 140 -12.81 -6.65 -20.92
N LYS A 141 -11.88 -7.07 -21.78
CA LYS A 141 -10.47 -6.66 -21.73
C LYS A 141 -10.26 -5.14 -21.65
N PRO A 142 -10.99 -4.28 -22.40
CA PRO A 142 -10.81 -2.84 -22.30
C PRO A 142 -11.09 -2.27 -20.90
N VAL A 143 -11.99 -2.89 -20.13
CA VAL A 143 -12.27 -2.50 -18.73
C VAL A 143 -11.15 -2.97 -17.82
N TYR A 144 -10.70 -4.22 -17.99
CA TYR A 144 -9.57 -4.79 -17.26
C TYR A 144 -8.28 -3.98 -17.45
N ASP A 145 -7.91 -3.66 -18.70
CA ASP A 145 -6.72 -2.88 -19.01
C ASP A 145 -6.81 -1.46 -18.41
N PHE A 146 -8.01 -0.87 -18.36
CA PHE A 146 -8.22 0.42 -17.72
C PHE A 146 -8.08 0.35 -16.20
N ILE A 147 -8.58 -0.71 -15.55
CA ILE A 147 -8.36 -0.95 -14.12
C ILE A 147 -6.86 -1.01 -13.82
N LEU A 148 -6.11 -1.83 -14.57
CA LEU A 148 -4.66 -1.96 -14.39
C LEU A 148 -3.96 -0.61 -14.53
N LYS A 149 -4.25 0.11 -15.61
CA LYS A 149 -3.66 1.42 -15.87
C LYS A 149 -3.88 2.39 -14.71
N VAL A 150 -5.12 2.52 -14.24
CA VAL A 150 -5.47 3.46 -13.16
C VAL A 150 -4.78 3.07 -11.86
N MET A 151 -4.71 1.78 -11.53
CA MET A 151 -4.02 1.30 -10.34
C MET A 151 -2.51 1.55 -10.41
N GLU A 152 -1.89 1.26 -11.56
CA GLU A 152 -0.45 1.47 -11.78
C GLU A 152 -0.09 2.96 -11.72
N GLU A 153 -0.86 3.82 -12.36
CA GLU A 153 -0.68 5.27 -12.29
C GLU A 153 -0.77 5.80 -10.85
N LYS A 154 -1.70 5.27 -10.05
CA LYS A 154 -1.87 5.70 -8.64
C LYS A 154 -0.71 5.22 -7.77
N ILE A 155 -0.27 3.99 -7.94
CA ILE A 155 0.91 3.45 -7.24
C ILE A 155 2.16 4.27 -7.61
N GLU A 156 2.34 4.63 -8.89
CA GLU A 156 3.51 5.38 -9.32
C GLU A 156 3.49 6.83 -8.81
N LYS A 157 2.32 7.47 -8.80
CA LYS A 157 2.14 8.79 -8.17
C LYS A 157 2.47 8.74 -6.68
N GLN A 158 2.01 7.72 -5.96
CA GLN A 158 2.32 7.55 -4.54
C GLN A 158 3.82 7.38 -4.32
N LYS A 159 4.49 6.50 -5.06
CA LYS A 159 5.96 6.33 -4.98
C LYS A 159 6.69 7.64 -5.23
N THR A 160 6.26 8.41 -6.22
CA THR A 160 6.85 9.71 -6.53
C THR A 160 6.66 10.70 -5.38
N ALA A 161 5.46 10.75 -4.79
CA ALA A 161 5.18 11.57 -3.62
C ALA A 161 6.02 11.15 -2.41
N ASP A 162 6.14 9.85 -2.14
CA ASP A 162 6.93 9.31 -1.03
C ASP A 162 8.42 9.64 -1.18
N VAL A 163 8.97 9.56 -2.40
CA VAL A 163 10.36 9.96 -2.70
C VAL A 163 10.55 11.47 -2.54
N ASN A 164 9.58 12.27 -2.93
CA ASN A 164 9.64 13.72 -2.75
C ASN A 164 9.60 14.10 -1.26
N LEU A 165 8.72 13.47 -0.47
CA LEU A 165 8.67 13.62 0.98
C LEU A 165 9.99 13.23 1.62
N MET A 166 10.57 12.09 1.22
CA MET A 166 11.88 11.64 1.70
C MET A 166 12.96 12.70 1.45
N ARG A 167 13.03 13.28 0.24
CA ARG A 167 14.00 14.34 -0.11
C ARG A 167 13.78 15.61 0.70
N GLU A 168 12.53 16.02 0.87
CA GLU A 168 12.17 17.18 1.67
C GLU A 168 12.62 17.00 3.13
N LEU A 169 12.29 15.86 3.74
CA LEU A 169 12.69 15.55 5.11
C LEU A 169 14.21 15.47 5.24
N PHE A 170 14.93 14.86 4.30
CA PHE A 170 16.39 14.82 4.33
C PHE A 170 17.00 16.23 4.47
N ASN A 171 16.45 17.19 3.73
CA ASN A 171 16.91 18.58 3.76
C ASN A 171 16.48 19.31 5.04
N ASN A 172 15.19 19.21 5.41
CA ASN A 172 14.57 20.08 6.40
C ASN A 172 14.49 19.48 7.82
N ASP A 173 14.28 18.17 7.94
CA ASP A 173 14.11 17.48 9.24
C ASP A 173 14.73 16.08 9.18
N ILE A 174 16.00 16.00 9.58
CA ILE A 174 16.72 14.73 9.53
C ILE A 174 16.10 13.69 10.47
N GLN A 175 15.48 14.09 11.59
CA GLN A 175 14.94 13.14 12.56
C GLN A 175 13.73 12.42 11.98
N ALA A 176 12.80 13.19 11.37
CA ALA A 176 11.67 12.63 10.64
C ALA A 176 12.14 11.78 9.45
N PHE A 177 13.20 12.19 8.74
CA PHE A 177 13.80 11.39 7.68
C PHE A 177 14.29 10.02 8.17
N ILE A 178 14.98 9.93 9.32
CA ILE A 178 15.44 8.62 9.86
C ILE A 178 14.27 7.69 10.18
N GLN A 179 13.15 8.22 10.66
CA GLN A 179 11.96 7.43 10.98
C GLN A 179 11.34 6.73 9.77
N LEU A 180 11.62 7.20 8.55
CA LEU A 180 11.21 6.50 7.33
C LEU A 180 11.91 5.16 7.13
N PHE A 181 13.05 4.92 7.81
CA PHE A 181 13.90 3.74 7.60
C PHE A 181 14.06 2.85 8.83
N ILE A 182 14.02 3.41 10.03
CA ILE A 182 14.29 2.69 11.28
C ILE A 182 12.98 2.46 12.06
N PRO A 183 12.66 1.21 12.46
CA PRO A 183 11.47 0.91 13.25
C PRO A 183 11.44 1.70 14.56
N ASN A 184 10.28 2.25 14.86
CA ASN A 184 9.95 2.75 16.20
C ASN A 184 8.81 1.89 16.77
N ASN A 185 8.53 2.01 18.07
CA ASN A 185 7.54 1.16 18.76
C ASN A 185 6.09 1.35 18.27
N GLN A 186 5.83 2.25 17.32
CA GLN A 186 4.48 2.66 16.93
C GLN A 186 4.13 2.29 15.48
N THR A 187 5.11 2.24 14.57
CA THR A 187 4.85 2.06 13.13
C THR A 187 6.01 1.38 12.41
N ASN A 188 5.68 0.54 11.42
CA ASN A 188 6.66 0.00 10.48
C ASN A 188 7.18 1.12 9.56
N PRO A 189 8.50 1.23 9.33
CA PRO A 189 9.06 2.26 8.47
C PRO A 189 8.67 2.07 7.02
N MET A 190 8.38 3.19 6.34
CA MET A 190 7.97 3.23 4.93
C MET A 190 9.02 2.60 3.99
N PHE A 191 10.31 2.83 4.25
CA PHE A 191 11.42 2.42 3.40
C PHE A 191 12.35 1.41 4.06
N LEU A 192 11.85 0.61 5.01
CA LEU A 192 12.65 -0.38 5.73
C LEU A 192 13.49 -1.26 4.79
N MET A 193 12.85 -1.78 3.74
CA MET A 193 13.47 -2.71 2.77
C MET A 193 13.60 -2.13 1.35
N THR A 194 13.11 -0.91 1.12
CA THR A 194 13.03 -0.30 -0.22
C THR A 194 14.28 0.54 -0.50
N PRO A 195 15.11 0.23 -1.51
CA PRO A 195 16.28 1.03 -1.85
C PRO A 195 15.84 2.38 -2.46
N VAL A 196 15.97 3.46 -1.70
CA VAL A 196 15.56 4.81 -2.13
C VAL A 196 16.60 5.88 -1.82
N LEU A 197 17.64 5.57 -1.02
CA LEU A 197 18.69 6.52 -0.67
C LEU A 197 19.54 6.93 -1.88
N ASN A 198 19.63 6.08 -2.90
CA ASN A 198 20.25 6.39 -4.19
C ASN A 198 19.50 7.48 -4.98
N LEU A 199 18.26 7.78 -4.61
CA LEU A 199 17.47 8.85 -5.24
C LEU A 199 17.75 10.23 -4.62
N LEU A 200 18.56 10.33 -3.56
CA LEU A 200 19.04 11.60 -3.04
C LEU A 200 20.05 12.24 -3.99
N VAL A 201 19.92 13.55 -4.20
CA VAL A 201 20.81 14.30 -5.10
C VAL A 201 22.12 14.61 -4.36
N GLU A 202 23.27 14.41 -5.01
CA GLU A 202 24.59 14.65 -4.41
C GLU A 202 24.73 16.04 -3.79
N LYS A 203 24.22 17.07 -4.47
CA LYS A 203 24.23 18.46 -4.00
C LYS A 203 23.46 18.67 -2.69
N ASP A 204 22.37 17.92 -2.49
CA ASP A 204 21.58 17.99 -1.26
C ASP A 204 22.34 17.33 -0.11
N ILE A 205 23.04 16.22 -0.39
CA ILE A 205 23.92 15.55 0.56
C ILE A 205 25.06 16.49 0.99
N GLU A 206 25.73 17.13 0.02
CA GLU A 206 26.78 18.12 0.29
C GLU A 206 26.31 19.21 1.25
N LYS A 207 25.20 19.86 0.89
CA LYS A 207 24.62 20.95 1.69
C LYS A 207 24.25 20.45 3.08
N LYS A 208 23.59 19.29 3.18
CA LYS A 208 23.15 18.74 4.47
C LYS A 208 24.32 18.48 5.40
N ILE A 209 25.42 17.92 4.90
CA ILE A 209 26.61 17.63 5.71
C ILE A 209 27.38 18.90 6.10
N ALA A 210 27.41 19.91 5.23
CA ALA A 210 28.03 21.20 5.54
C ALA A 210 27.35 21.87 6.75
N GLU A 211 26.01 21.85 6.77
CA GLU A 211 25.15 22.53 7.75
C GLU A 211 24.78 21.67 8.98
N ALA A 212 25.06 20.36 8.93
CA ALA A 212 24.66 19.41 9.96
C ALA A 212 25.14 19.76 11.38
N THR A 213 24.23 19.64 12.34
CA THR A 213 24.52 19.66 13.76
C THR A 213 25.12 18.31 14.20
N PRO A 214 25.76 18.22 15.38
CA PRO A 214 26.22 16.94 15.92
C PRO A 214 25.12 15.88 16.01
N ASN A 215 23.89 16.29 16.35
CA ASN A 215 22.74 15.40 16.41
C ASN A 215 22.37 14.86 15.02
N ASP A 216 22.42 15.70 13.98
CA ASP A 216 22.12 15.26 12.62
C ASP A 216 23.14 14.22 12.13
N ILE A 217 24.43 14.42 12.44
CA ILE A 217 25.48 13.45 12.13
C ILE A 217 25.24 12.13 12.85
N MET A 218 24.83 12.17 14.13
CA MET A 218 24.51 10.95 14.88
C MET A 218 23.28 10.23 14.30
N SER A 219 22.27 10.98 13.87
CA SER A 219 21.09 10.42 13.19
C SER A 219 21.47 9.73 11.88
N LEU A 220 22.35 10.34 11.08
CA LEU A 220 22.91 9.70 9.88
C LEU A 220 23.71 8.44 10.22
N TYR A 221 24.53 8.48 11.28
CA TYR A 221 25.24 7.29 11.78
C TYR A 221 24.26 6.17 12.12
N LEU A 222 23.17 6.45 12.82
CA LEU A 222 22.16 5.45 13.20
C LEU A 222 21.51 4.81 11.97
N LEU A 223 21.12 5.62 10.97
CA LEU A 223 20.59 5.11 9.70
C LEU A 223 21.61 4.20 9.00
N VAL A 224 22.84 4.68 8.86
CA VAL A 224 23.90 3.94 8.16
C VAL A 224 24.18 2.62 8.89
N ASN A 225 24.25 2.64 10.22
CA ASN A 225 24.50 1.45 11.02
C ASN A 225 23.35 0.44 10.89
N PHE A 226 22.12 0.90 11.07
CA PHE A 226 20.94 0.06 10.98
C PHE A 226 20.79 -0.58 9.60
N ARG A 227 20.92 0.23 8.55
CA ARG A 227 20.62 -0.20 7.17
C ARG A 227 21.75 -1.01 6.54
N PHE A 228 23.01 -0.62 6.75
CA PHE A 228 24.15 -1.21 6.04
C PHE A 228 25.03 -2.10 6.91
N ASN A 229 25.02 -1.96 8.24
CA ASN A 229 25.86 -2.79 9.11
C ASN A 229 25.11 -4.01 9.68
N ASN A 230 23.79 -3.94 9.90
CA ASN A 230 22.99 -4.99 10.58
C ASN A 230 22.37 -6.07 9.67
N ASN A 231 22.80 -6.23 8.42
CA ASN A 231 22.31 -7.29 7.51
C ASN A 231 20.79 -7.29 7.22
N ILE A 232 20.08 -6.20 7.50
CA ILE A 232 18.66 -6.07 7.18
C ILE A 232 18.44 -5.89 5.66
N ALA A 233 19.33 -5.16 4.98
CA ALA A 233 19.21 -4.78 3.57
C ALA A 233 19.95 -5.71 2.58
N PHE A 234 19.73 -7.04 2.63
CA PHE A 234 20.53 -8.00 1.82
C PHE A 234 20.55 -7.73 0.31
N ASN A 235 19.46 -7.17 -0.26
CA ASN A 235 19.35 -6.92 -1.71
C ASN A 235 19.50 -5.44 -2.11
N SER A 236 19.39 -4.49 -1.17
CA SER A 236 19.35 -3.04 -1.45
C SER A 236 20.68 -2.31 -1.26
N ARG A 237 21.71 -2.96 -0.69
CA ARG A 237 23.01 -2.34 -0.41
C ARG A 237 23.78 -1.87 -1.63
N THR A 238 23.72 -2.62 -2.73
CA THR A 238 24.45 -2.28 -3.96
C THR A 238 23.85 -1.05 -4.63
N GLU A 239 22.52 -0.99 -4.70
CA GLU A 239 21.77 0.13 -5.29
C GLU A 239 22.03 1.44 -4.54
N GLU A 240 22.12 1.40 -3.21
CA GLU A 240 22.29 2.59 -2.35
C GLU A 240 23.75 2.97 -2.08
N MET A 241 24.71 2.29 -2.69
CA MET A 241 26.13 2.61 -2.55
C MET A 241 26.52 4.03 -2.98
N PRO A 242 25.90 4.65 -4.02
CA PRO A 242 26.14 6.05 -4.35
C PRO A 242 25.90 6.99 -3.16
N PHE A 243 24.87 6.75 -2.34
CA PHE A 243 24.61 7.52 -1.14
C PHE A 243 25.77 7.43 -0.13
N ILE A 244 26.27 6.21 0.13
CA ILE A 244 27.41 5.98 1.04
C ILE A 244 28.67 6.71 0.55
N LYS A 245 28.96 6.64 -0.76
CA LYS A 245 30.12 7.31 -1.36
C LYS A 245 30.03 8.83 -1.25
N HIS A 246 28.88 9.41 -1.54
CA HIS A 246 28.68 10.85 -1.40
C HIS A 246 28.76 11.29 0.06
N LEU A 247 28.12 10.54 0.96
CA LEU A 247 28.16 10.83 2.39
C LEU A 247 29.59 10.82 2.94
N GLU A 248 30.39 9.82 2.59
CA GLU A 248 31.82 9.74 2.96
C GLU A 248 32.61 10.92 2.41
N LYS A 249 32.50 11.22 1.10
CA LYS A 249 33.20 12.33 0.45
C LYS A 249 32.99 13.64 1.21
N TYR A 250 31.74 13.99 1.48
CA TYR A 250 31.43 15.27 2.14
C TYR A 250 31.68 15.24 3.65
N ALA A 251 31.54 14.08 4.30
CA ALA A 251 31.92 13.89 5.70
C ALA A 251 33.44 14.09 5.89
N SER A 252 34.27 13.53 5.01
CA SER A 252 35.73 13.72 5.05
C SER A 252 36.10 15.18 4.91
N LEU A 253 35.57 15.88 3.89
CA LEU A 253 35.79 17.31 3.70
C LEU A 253 35.36 18.14 4.92
N ARG A 254 34.27 17.76 5.58
CA ARG A 254 33.77 18.48 6.76
C ARG A 254 34.58 18.22 8.01
N SER A 255 35.13 17.01 8.17
CA SER A 255 35.88 16.59 9.35
C SER A 255 37.19 17.35 9.56
N ASP A 256 37.76 17.91 8.48
CA ASP A 256 38.97 18.73 8.54
C ASP A 256 38.76 20.05 9.30
N ASP A 257 37.52 20.55 9.38
CA ASP A 257 37.16 21.72 10.19
C ASP A 257 37.03 21.34 11.68
N LYS A 258 38.17 21.19 12.37
CA LYS A 258 38.26 20.81 13.79
C LYS A 258 37.70 21.85 14.79
N LYS A 259 37.02 22.91 14.32
CA LYS A 259 36.44 23.95 15.18
C LYS A 259 35.01 23.64 15.64
N LYS A 260 34.37 22.58 15.13
CA LYS A 260 32.98 22.26 15.41
C LYS A 260 32.83 20.84 15.98
N LEU A 261 31.93 20.68 16.95
CA LEU A 261 31.63 19.39 17.57
C LEU A 261 31.18 18.36 16.52
N SER A 262 30.41 18.78 15.53
CA SER A 262 29.96 17.91 14.42
C SER A 262 31.14 17.26 13.70
N SER A 263 32.25 17.96 13.54
CA SER A 263 33.45 17.44 12.87
C SER A 263 34.13 16.33 13.66
N PHE A 264 34.16 16.45 15.00
CA PHE A 264 34.63 15.38 15.88
C PHE A 264 33.70 14.17 15.82
N VAL A 265 32.38 14.37 15.86
CA VAL A 265 31.41 13.27 15.72
C VAL A 265 31.55 12.57 14.37
N ILE A 266 31.77 13.32 13.28
CA ILE A 266 32.04 12.74 11.96
C ILE A 266 33.29 11.86 12.00
N HIS A 267 34.39 12.39 12.52
CA HIS A 267 35.68 11.71 12.59
C HIS A 267 35.64 10.45 13.46
N ASP A 268 35.02 10.55 14.63
CA ASP A 268 35.07 9.49 15.65
C ASP A 268 34.00 8.42 15.45
N GLN A 269 32.89 8.74 14.78
CA GLN A 269 31.73 7.85 14.67
C GLN A 269 31.36 7.53 13.22
N LEU A 270 31.07 8.56 12.41
CA LEU A 270 30.50 8.36 11.07
C LEU A 270 31.52 7.79 10.06
N LEU A 271 32.69 8.40 9.93
CA LEU A 271 33.73 7.95 8.98
C LEU A 271 34.22 6.52 9.26
N PRO A 272 34.50 6.10 10.51
CA PRO A 272 34.84 4.72 10.81
C PRO A 272 33.77 3.72 10.36
N LEU A 273 32.50 4.06 10.54
CA LEU A 273 31.38 3.22 10.09
C LEU A 273 31.30 3.11 8.56
N LEU A 274 31.44 4.23 7.85
CA LEU A 274 31.41 4.26 6.37
C LEU A 274 32.55 3.43 5.78
N ASN A 275 33.76 3.56 6.35
CA ASN A 275 34.92 2.74 5.96
C ASN A 275 34.66 1.25 6.18
N LYS A 276 34.08 0.87 7.32
CA LYS A 276 33.71 -0.51 7.62
C LYS A 276 32.71 -1.07 6.60
N ILE A 277 31.73 -0.27 6.16
CA ILE A 277 30.73 -0.71 5.18
C ILE A 277 31.37 -0.95 3.82
N LYS A 278 32.25 -0.06 3.37
CA LYS A 278 32.96 -0.21 2.09
C LYS A 278 33.85 -1.45 2.06
N ASN A 279 34.49 -1.79 3.18
CA ASN A 279 35.36 -2.96 3.29
C ASN A 279 34.60 -4.30 3.39
N LYS A 280 33.28 -4.27 3.56
CA LYS A 280 32.41 -5.47 3.62
C LYS A 280 31.87 -5.91 2.25
N ILE A 281 32.21 -5.18 1.20
CA ILE A 281 31.76 -5.36 -0.18
C ILE A 281 32.95 -5.79 -1.01
#